data_AF-A0A3N5HMA2-F1
#
_entry.id   AF-A0A3N5HMA2-F1
#
_cell.length_a   1.000
_cell.length_b   1.000
_cell.length_c   1.000
_cell.angle_alpha   90.00
_cell.angle_beta   90.00
_cell.angle_gamma   90.00
#
_symmetry.space_group_name_H-M   'P 1'
#
loop_
_entity.id
_entity.type
_entity.pdbx_description
1 polymer ?
#
loop_
_entity_poly.entity_id
_entity_poly.type
_entity_poly.pdbx_seq_one_letter_code
_entity_poly.pdbx_strand_id
1 'polypeptide(L)' 'MASIVIRNLDELVAERLRLQARLHGVSVEEEARRILDEGTRLTRRQIAAEAAAIRAEQKPHRSRAVDLIREDRDR' A
#
# COMPACT_ATOMS: atom_id res chain seq x y z
N MET A 1 -8.11 4.56 -13.15
CA MET A 1 -8.85 3.44 -12.53
C MET A 1 -8.08 2.16 -12.82
N ALA A 2 -7.69 1.41 -11.80
CA ALA A 2 -7.14 0.08 -11.98
C ALA A 2 -8.27 -0.95 -11.85
N SER A 3 -8.19 -2.06 -12.59
CA SER A 3 -9.13 -3.18 -12.48
C SER A 3 -8.37 -4.47 -12.19
N ILE A 4 -9.02 -5.38 -11.46
CA ILE A 4 -8.49 -6.69 -11.14
C ILE A 4 -9.59 -7.74 -11.32
N VAL A 5 -9.22 -8.90 -11.87
CA VAL A 5 -10.09 -10.06 -11.98
C VAL A 5 -9.48 -11.19 -11.15
N ILE A 6 -10.22 -11.67 -10.16
CA ILE A 6 -9.83 -12.81 -9.34
C ILE A 6 -10.53 -14.05 -9.91
N ARG A 7 -9.77 -14.92 -10.60
CA ARG A 7 -10.27 -16.20 -11.13
C ARG A 7 -10.16 -17.30 -10.09
N ASN A 8 -11.03 -18.29 -10.17
CA ASN A 8 -11.07 -19.45 -9.26
C ASN A 8 -11.14 -19.04 -7.78
N LEU A 9 -11.93 -18.00 -7.47
CA LEU A 9 -12.20 -17.62 -6.09
C LEU A 9 -13.00 -18.74 -5.42
N ASP A 10 -12.55 -19.14 -4.22
CA ASP A 10 -13.27 -20.11 -3.40
C ASP A 10 -14.72 -19.65 -3.17
N GLU A 11 -15.69 -20.54 -3.41
CA GLU A 11 -17.12 -20.17 -3.36
C GLU A 11 -17.52 -19.72 -1.95
N LEU A 12 -16.95 -20.30 -0.89
CA LEU A 12 -17.23 -19.86 0.48
C LEU A 12 -16.69 -18.45 0.74
N VAL A 13 -15.61 -18.04 0.07
CA VAL A 13 -15.14 -16.64 0.11
C VAL A 13 -16.12 -15.73 -0.63
N ALA A 14 -16.58 -16.14 -1.81
CA ALA A 14 -17.56 -15.37 -2.58
C ALA A 14 -18.88 -15.17 -1.83
N GLU A 15 -19.39 -16.22 -1.17
CA GLU A 15 -20.60 -16.14 -0.34
C GLU A 15 -20.43 -15.21 0.87
N ARG A 16 -19.30 -15.32 1.59
CA ARG A 16 -19.01 -14.42 2.71
C ARG A 16 -18.92 -12.96 2.26
N LEU A 17 -18.29 -12.68 1.13
CA LEU A 17 -18.20 -11.34 0.58
C LEU A 17 -19.59 -10.77 0.23
N ARG A 18 -20.45 -11.59 -0.40
CA ARG A 18 -21.84 -11.20 -0.70
C ARG A 18 -22.64 -10.92 0.58
N LEU A 19 -22.46 -11.74 1.62
CA LEU A 19 -23.09 -11.54 2.92
C LEU A 19 -22.62 -10.25 3.59
N GLN A 20 -21.31 -9.99 3.61
CA GLN A 20 -20.74 -8.76 4.15
C GLN A 20 -21.28 -7.52 3.44
N ALA A 21 -21.30 -7.52 2.11
CA ALA A 21 -21.85 -6.43 1.31
C ALA A 21 -23.33 -6.16 1.65
N ARG A 22 -24.15 -7.22 1.78
CA ARG A 22 -25.55 -7.09 2.22
C ARG A 22 -25.69 -6.50 3.61
N LEU A 23 -24.88 -6.96 4.57
CA LEU A 23 -24.91 -6.47 5.95
C LEU A 23 -24.51 -4.99 6.05
N HIS A 24 -23.57 -4.53 5.22
CA HIS A 24 -23.17 -3.12 5.16
C HIS A 24 -24.05 -2.26 4.24
N GLY A 25 -25.00 -2.86 3.52
CA GLY A 25 -25.87 -2.14 2.59
C GLY A 25 -25.15 -1.56 1.37
N VAL A 26 -24.06 -2.18 0.93
CA VAL A 26 -23.23 -1.75 -0.20
C VAL A 26 -23.17 -2.82 -1.31
N SER A 27 -22.61 -2.47 -2.46
CA SER A 27 -22.37 -3.45 -3.53
C SER A 27 -21.22 -4.40 -3.17
N VAL A 28 -21.21 -5.59 -3.78
CA VAL A 28 -20.12 -6.56 -3.62
C VAL A 28 -18.77 -5.98 -4.04
N GLU A 29 -18.77 -5.16 -5.10
CA GLU A 29 -17.56 -4.47 -5.56
C GLU A 29 -17.06 -3.44 -4.53
N GLU A 30 -17.95 -2.67 -3.93
CA GLU A 30 -17.59 -1.69 -2.90
C GLU A 30 -16.99 -2.39 -1.68
N GLU A 31 -17.62 -3.47 -1.21
CA GLU A 31 -17.10 -4.26 -0.10
C GLU A 31 -15.72 -4.86 -0.43
N ALA A 32 -15.55 -5.41 -1.65
CA ALA A 32 -14.27 -5.92 -2.10
C ALA A 32 -13.19 -4.83 -2.11
N ARG A 33 -13.53 -3.63 -2.60
CA ARG A 33 -12.62 -2.48 -2.62
C ARG A 33 -12.23 -2.04 -1.22
N ARG A 34 -13.19 -2.00 -0.29
CA ARG A 34 -12.94 -1.67 1.12
C ARG A 34 -12.00 -2.68 1.77
N ILE A 35 -12.26 -3.97 1.60
CA ILE A 35 -11.40 -5.03 2.15
C ILE A 35 -9.99 -4.97 1.56
N LEU A 36 -9.86 -4.72 0.25
CA LEU A 36 -8.55 -4.56 -0.39
C LEU A 36 -7.80 -3.33 0.12
N ASP A 37 -8.48 -2.19 0.27
CA ASP A 37 -7.88 -0.98 0.84
C ASP A 37 -7.41 -1.22 2.28
N GLU A 38 -8.28 -1.78 3.13
CA GLU A 38 -7.94 -2.08 4.51
C GLU A 38 -6.81 -3.11 4.64
N GLY A 39 -6.87 -4.17 3.83
CA GLY A 39 -5.89 -5.26 3.85
C GLY A 39 -4.53 -4.90 3.25
N THR A 40 -4.45 -3.85 2.44
CA THR A 40 -3.18 -3.38 1.83
C THR A 40 -2.51 -2.25 2.62
N ARG A 41 -3.19 -1.68 3.62
CA ARG A 41 -2.60 -0.66 4.50
C ARG A 41 -1.49 -1.24 5.35
N LEU A 42 -0.31 -0.62 5.27
CA LEU A 42 0.81 -0.92 6.15
C LEU A 42 0.66 -0.21 7.49
N THR A 43 0.96 -0.92 8.58
CA THR A 43 1.10 -0.29 9.90
C THR A 43 2.32 0.63 9.92
N ARG A 44 2.30 1.66 10.78
CA ARG A 44 3.46 2.54 11.00
C ARG A 44 4.73 1.76 11.33
N ARG A 45 4.60 0.65 12.05
CA ARG A 45 5.71 -0.24 12.40
C ARG A 45 6.30 -0.93 11.17
N GLN A 46 5.46 -1.45 10.27
CA GLN A 46 5.92 -2.04 9.01
C GLN A 46 6.60 -1.01 8.13
N ILE A 47 6.03 0.20 8.02
CA ILE A 47 6.64 1.31 7.28
C ILE A 47 8.01 1.66 7.86
N ALA A 48 8.13 1.77 9.19
CA ALA A 48 9.40 2.10 9.84
C ALA A 48 10.46 1.01 9.65
N ALA A 49 10.06 -0.27 9.70
CA ALA A 49 10.94 -1.40 9.45
C ALA A 49 11.45 -1.42 8.01
N GLU A 50 10.55 -1.23 7.03
CA GLU A 50 10.92 -1.14 5.62
C GLU A 50 11.89 0.01 5.36
N ALA A 51 11.59 1.19 5.92
CA ALA A 51 12.47 2.35 5.80
C ALA A 51 13.84 2.11 6.47
N ALA A 52 13.90 1.33 7.54
CA ALA A 52 15.17 0.95 8.18
C ALA A 52 15.97 -0.05 7.33
N ALA A 53 15.31 -1.03 6.72
CA ALA A 53 15.95 -1.97 5.79
C ALA A 53 16.56 -1.22 4.59
N ILE A 54 15.78 -0.34 3.96
CA ILE A 54 16.26 0.51 2.85
C ILE A 54 17.47 1.35 3.29
N ARG A 55 17.46 1.94 4.50
CA ARG A 55 18.60 2.72 5.00
C ARG A 55 19.83 1.87 5.26
N ALA A 56 19.67 0.62 5.68
CA ALA A 56 20.78 -0.30 5.92
C ALA A 56 21.49 -0.71 4.63
N GLU A 57 20.76 -0.78 3.51
CA GLU A 57 21.31 -1.08 2.19
C GLU A 57 22.01 0.13 1.54
N GLN A 58 21.62 1.35 1.92
CA GLN A 58 22.21 2.56 1.37
C GLN A 58 23.62 2.82 1.92
N LYS A 59 24.55 3.16 1.02
CA LYS A 59 25.86 3.67 1.43
C LYS A 59 25.67 4.99 2.20
N PRO A 60 26.34 5.17 3.35
CA PRO A 60 26.27 6.42 4.09
C PRO A 60 26.69 7.59 3.19
N HIS A 61 25.75 8.49 2.90
CA HIS A 61 26.04 9.72 2.18
C HIS A 61 26.28 10.85 3.19
N ARG A 62 27.45 11.47 3.14
CA ARG A 62 27.81 12.56 4.09
C ARG A 62 27.43 13.95 3.58
N SER A 63 27.05 14.08 2.32
CA SER A 63 26.63 15.35 1.73
C SER A 63 25.32 15.82 2.36
N ARG A 64 25.25 17.10 2.72
CA ARG A 64 23.98 17.71 3.09
C ARG A 64 23.28 18.15 1.82
N ALA A 65 21.97 17.93 1.75
CA ALA A 65 21.16 18.33 0.59
C ALA A 65 21.32 19.82 0.25
N VAL A 66 21.47 20.68 1.27
CA VAL A 66 21.70 22.12 1.08
C VAL A 66 22.99 22.46 0.33
N ASP A 67 24.03 21.64 0.48
CA ASP A 67 25.30 21.87 -0.19
C ASP A 67 25.19 21.47 -1.66
N LEU A 68 24.54 20.33 -1.94
CA LEU A 68 24.25 19.87 -3.31
C LEU A 68 23.36 20.85 -4.09
N ILE A 69 22.35 21.44 -3.43
CA ILE A 69 21.46 22.42 -4.07
C ILE A 69 22.23 23.71 -4.41
N ARG A 70 23.16 24.14 -3.56
CA ARG A 70 24.00 25.32 -3.85
C ARG A 70 24.96 25.05 -5.00
N GLU A 71 25.61 23.89 -5.00
CA GLU A 71 26.47 23.45 -6.10
C GLU A 71 25.73 23.40 -7.44
N ASP A 72 24.48 22.94 -7.47
CA ASP A 72 23.67 22.88 -8.68
C ASP A 72 23.21 24.27 -9.15
N ARG A 73 22.83 25.16 -8.23
CA ARG A 73 22.45 26.54 -8.55
C ARG A 73 23.60 27.37 -9.10
N ASP A 74 24.81 27.14 -8.57
CA ASP A 74 26.00 27.93 -8.89
C ASP A 74 26.77 27.35 -10.11
N ARG A 75 26.24 26.30 -10.77
CA ARG A 75 26.72 25.72 -12.04
C ARG A 75 26.11 26.42 -13.26
#